data_AF-A0A1C7MV36-F1
#
_entry.id   AF-A0A1C7MV36-F1
#
_cell.length_a   1.000
_cell.length_b   1.000
_cell.length_c   1.000
_cell.angle_alpha   90.00
_cell.angle_beta   90.00
_cell.angle_gamma   90.00
#
_symmetry.space_group_name_H-M   'P 1'
#
loop_
_entity.id
_entity.type
_entity.pdbx_description
1 polymer ?
#
loop_
_entity_poly.entity_id
_entity_poly.type
_entity_poly.pdbx_seq_one_letter_code
_entity_poly.pdbx_strand_id
1 'polypeptide(L)'
;TQANEALRRNETVASVLQLQAETRCSNTKKAYDQRQSKFIQFCNRKQYASGIYVTEEKIIDFLKEVVVKDGNTRRTQRGELQANGKPYPLSMSSIDQYVKAVVDLYAVQKSTSVGLINFENPRGSLLKTYLRALRQQEADRMRNSYEDRGAGTLQDGYTPDELIRVSMYYFTSASESMMRDRLVFLMQHMMLLRGESTRKMDLTDLFTLDLKDEGYSECPALVLLMREGKTNYTGRSEDAATIRHKDYKICTFGALAFYFFYRWQIMNESFPDLSRNEFWFDIKVIKGNKGSTNEIDYSTQYKSVCKAFDACGINSQKKIHAGRGCGARHAEI
;
A
#
# COMPACT_ATOMS: atom_id res chain seq x y z
N THR A 1 10.29 -2.74 48.85
CA THR A 1 10.80 -1.35 48.73
C THR A 1 10.40 -0.78 47.39
N GLN A 2 10.06 0.52 47.33
CA GLN A 2 9.68 1.24 46.11
C GLN A 2 10.69 1.08 44.95
N ALA A 3 11.98 0.87 45.26
CA ALA A 3 13.01 0.56 44.26
C ALA A 3 12.74 -0.75 43.47
N ASN A 4 12.25 -1.80 44.12
CA ASN A 4 11.94 -3.08 43.47
C ASN A 4 10.65 -3.02 42.62
N GLU A 5 9.76 -2.07 42.89
CA GLU A 5 8.57 -1.81 42.05
C GLU A 5 8.93 -0.98 40.83
N ALA A 6 9.80 0.03 40.99
CA ALA A 6 10.31 0.84 39.88
C ALA A 6 11.13 0.00 38.89
N LEU A 7 11.98 -0.91 39.39
CA LEU A 7 12.75 -1.84 38.55
C LEU A 7 11.83 -2.76 37.73
N ARG A 8 10.86 -3.42 38.38
CA ARG A 8 9.87 -4.28 37.70
C ARG A 8 9.05 -3.54 36.65
N ARG A 9 8.67 -2.28 36.94
CA ARG A 9 7.97 -1.43 35.97
C ARG A 9 8.83 -1.16 34.73
N ASN A 10 10.12 -0.83 34.91
CA ASN A 10 11.03 -0.57 33.80
C ASN A 10 11.26 -1.84 32.95
N GLU A 11 11.43 -3.00 33.58
CA GLU A 11 11.53 -4.29 32.89
C GLU A 11 10.26 -4.61 32.07
N THR A 12 9.09 -4.37 32.65
CA THR A 12 7.80 -4.56 31.96
C THR A 12 7.65 -3.62 30.76
N VAL A 13 8.05 -2.36 30.90
CA VAL A 13 8.02 -1.41 29.79
C VAL A 13 8.98 -1.85 28.69
N ALA A 14 10.21 -2.25 29.04
CA ALA A 14 11.20 -2.70 28.08
C ALA A 14 10.73 -3.93 27.28
N SER A 15 10.13 -4.92 27.95
CA SER A 15 9.63 -6.14 27.29
C SER A 15 8.47 -5.85 26.33
N VAL A 16 7.53 -4.97 26.72
CA VAL A 16 6.41 -4.58 25.85
C VAL A 16 6.88 -3.78 24.63
N LEU A 17 7.83 -2.85 24.81
CA LEU A 17 8.41 -2.10 23.70
C LEU A 17 9.18 -3.00 22.73
N GLN A 18 9.89 -4.00 23.25
CA GLN A 18 10.58 -4.98 22.42
C GLN A 18 9.59 -5.80 21.59
N LEU A 19 8.53 -6.32 22.21
CA LEU A 19 7.47 -7.04 21.49
C LEU A 19 6.82 -6.16 20.41
N GLN A 20 6.57 -4.88 20.71
CA GLN A 20 6.04 -3.93 19.74
C GLN A 20 7.01 -3.70 18.56
N ALA A 21 8.32 -3.66 18.81
CA ALA A 21 9.34 -3.49 17.78
C ALA A 21 9.53 -4.72 16.89
N GLU A 22 9.29 -5.92 17.45
CA GLU A 22 9.35 -7.21 16.75
C GLU A 22 8.11 -7.47 15.89
N THR A 23 6.91 -7.13 16.40
CA THR A 23 5.63 -7.36 15.72
C THR A 23 5.28 -6.32 14.64
N ARG A 24 6.01 -5.20 14.59
CA ARG A 24 5.74 -4.13 13.63
C ARG A 24 6.03 -4.57 12.20
N CYS A 25 5.08 -4.30 11.30
CA CYS A 25 5.25 -4.55 9.86
C CYS A 25 6.57 -3.95 9.34
N SER A 26 7.35 -4.77 8.61
CA SER A 26 8.70 -4.42 8.09
C SER A 26 8.72 -3.09 7.33
N ASN A 27 7.71 -2.83 6.49
CA ASN A 27 7.60 -1.58 5.73
C ASN A 27 7.38 -0.37 6.65
N THR A 28 6.52 -0.50 7.67
CA THR A 28 6.27 0.57 8.65
C THR A 28 7.52 0.84 9.48
N LYS A 29 8.22 -0.22 9.92
CA LYS A 29 9.49 -0.13 10.66
C LYS A 29 10.52 0.67 9.87
N LYS A 30 10.90 0.21 8.66
CA LYS A 30 11.85 0.91 7.78
C LYS A 30 11.46 2.39 7.55
N ALA A 31 10.17 2.64 7.32
CA ALA A 31 9.69 3.97 7.02
C ALA A 31 9.65 4.89 8.26
N TYR A 32 9.45 4.35 9.46
CA TYR A 32 9.47 5.13 10.71
C TYR A 32 10.92 5.37 11.14
N ASP A 33 11.76 4.34 11.13
CA ASP A 33 13.17 4.42 11.52
C ASP A 33 13.90 5.50 10.73
N GLN A 34 13.70 5.56 9.40
CA GLN A 34 14.30 6.59 8.55
C GLN A 34 13.86 8.01 8.96
N ARG A 35 12.57 8.19 9.30
CA ARG A 35 12.01 9.51 9.65
C ARG A 35 12.38 9.94 11.06
N GLN A 36 12.41 9.01 12.00
CA GLN A 36 12.88 9.22 13.36
C GLN A 36 14.37 9.58 13.37
N SER A 37 15.19 8.87 12.57
CA SER A 37 16.62 9.17 12.41
C SER A 37 16.84 10.58 11.88
N LYS A 38 16.06 11.01 10.87
CA LYS A 38 16.11 12.40 10.37
C LYS A 38 15.76 13.44 11.45
N PHE A 39 14.74 13.16 12.26
CA PHE A 39 14.36 14.04 13.37
C PHE A 39 15.47 14.13 14.43
N ILE A 40 16.04 12.99 14.82
CA ILE A 40 17.14 12.93 15.80
C ILE A 40 18.36 13.71 15.29
N GLN A 41 18.75 13.51 14.02
CA GLN A 41 19.85 14.27 13.41
C GLN A 41 19.55 15.77 13.39
N PHE A 42 18.31 16.17 13.12
CA PHE A 42 17.90 17.57 13.19
C PHE A 42 18.04 18.14 14.61
N CYS A 43 17.56 17.43 15.63
CA CYS A 43 17.70 17.83 17.03
C CYS A 43 19.17 17.97 17.44
N ASN A 44 20.03 17.02 17.03
CA ASN A 44 21.46 17.06 17.33
C ASN A 44 22.15 18.28 16.69
N ARG A 45 21.74 18.68 15.48
CA ARG A 45 22.27 19.90 14.84
C ARG A 45 21.80 21.19 15.50
N LYS A 46 20.55 21.22 15.97
CA LYS A 46 19.95 22.39 16.63
C LYS A 46 20.40 22.56 18.08
N GLN A 47 20.92 21.50 18.72
CA GLN A 47 21.41 21.51 20.10
C GLN A 47 20.36 22.04 21.10
N TYR A 48 19.11 21.59 20.98
CA TYR A 48 18.07 21.95 21.93
C TYR A 48 18.45 21.52 23.36
N ALA A 49 18.09 22.33 24.36
CA ALA A 49 18.34 22.02 25.77
C ALA A 49 17.69 20.68 26.20
N SER A 50 16.51 20.38 25.67
CA SER A 50 15.81 19.10 25.87
C SER A 50 16.32 17.98 24.95
N GLY A 51 17.50 18.13 24.35
CA GLY A 51 18.16 17.11 23.51
C GLY A 51 17.27 16.54 22.40
N ILE A 52 17.18 15.21 22.33
CA ILE A 52 16.39 14.48 21.33
C ILE A 52 14.93 14.26 21.74
N TYR A 53 14.50 14.71 22.93
CA TYR A 53 13.13 14.52 23.40
C TYR A 53 12.15 15.30 22.52
N VAL A 54 11.07 14.63 22.13
CA VAL A 54 10.06 15.18 21.24
C VAL A 54 9.19 16.18 21.98
N THR A 55 9.09 17.40 21.44
CA THR A 55 8.11 18.42 21.86
C THR A 55 7.32 18.91 20.64
N GLU A 56 6.22 19.61 20.87
CA GLU A 56 5.39 20.17 19.79
C GLU A 56 6.20 21.15 18.92
N GLU A 57 6.98 22.04 19.53
CA GLU A 57 7.77 23.06 18.84
C GLU A 57 8.83 22.42 17.95
N LYS A 58 9.53 21.40 18.46
CA LYS A 58 10.54 20.67 17.67
C LYS A 58 9.94 19.98 16.46
N ILE A 59 8.73 19.43 16.57
CA ILE A 59 8.04 18.85 15.41
C ILE A 59 7.80 19.94 14.37
N ILE A 60 7.31 21.11 14.79
CA ILE A 60 7.01 22.21 13.87
C ILE A 60 8.28 22.73 13.20
N ASP A 61 9.35 22.96 13.96
CA ASP A 61 10.65 23.40 13.42
C ASP A 61 11.21 22.37 12.43
N PHE A 62 11.18 21.09 12.79
CA PHE A 62 11.60 20.00 11.92
C PHE A 62 10.77 19.97 10.62
N LEU A 63 9.46 20.15 10.71
CA LEU A 63 8.60 20.20 9.53
C LEU A 63 8.93 21.39 8.65
N LYS A 64 9.13 22.59 9.21
CA LYS A 64 9.42 23.82 8.47
C LYS A 64 10.80 23.76 7.80
N GLU A 65 11.82 23.39 8.55
CA GLU A 65 13.21 23.54 8.12
C GLU A 65 13.76 22.36 7.34
N VAL A 66 13.18 21.18 7.54
CA VAL A 66 13.65 19.94 6.88
C VAL A 66 12.56 19.39 5.98
N VAL A 67 11.42 18.97 6.53
CA VAL A 67 10.45 18.17 5.75
C VAL A 67 9.80 18.94 4.60
N VAL A 68 9.30 20.15 4.87
CA VAL A 68 8.63 21.00 3.87
C VAL A 68 9.66 21.65 2.96
N LYS A 69 10.80 22.10 3.51
CA LYS A 69 11.88 22.74 2.76
C LYS A 69 12.55 21.79 1.76
N ASP A 70 12.88 20.56 2.17
CA ASP A 70 13.52 19.57 1.30
C ASP A 70 12.57 19.07 0.21
N GLY A 71 11.27 19.09 0.49
CA GLY A 71 10.23 18.62 -0.43
C GLY A 71 10.42 17.16 -0.84
N ASN A 72 10.10 16.86 -2.10
CA ASN A 72 10.19 15.53 -2.66
C ASN A 72 11.62 15.21 -3.15
N THR A 73 12.47 14.78 -2.22
CA THR A 73 13.88 14.48 -2.50
C THR A 73 14.09 13.43 -3.60
N ARG A 74 13.15 12.50 -3.81
CA ARG A 74 13.26 11.49 -4.86
C ARG A 74 13.13 12.10 -6.25
N ARG A 75 12.27 13.11 -6.42
CA ARG A 75 12.15 13.85 -7.69
C ARG A 75 13.39 14.71 -7.92
N THR A 76 13.86 15.39 -6.88
CA THR A 76 15.11 16.15 -6.94
C THR A 76 16.30 15.29 -7.36
N GLN A 77 16.43 14.08 -6.82
CA GLN A 77 17.50 13.13 -7.19
C GLN A 77 17.42 12.67 -8.66
N ARG A 78 16.25 12.77 -9.30
CA ARG A 78 16.05 12.49 -10.73
C ARG A 78 16.26 13.72 -11.61
N GLY A 79 16.65 14.87 -11.04
CA GLY A 79 16.77 16.14 -11.74
C GLY A 79 15.43 16.84 -11.98
N GLU A 80 14.33 16.37 -11.38
CA GLU A 80 13.01 16.97 -11.54
C GLU A 80 12.80 18.08 -10.50
N LEU A 81 12.90 19.33 -10.95
CA LEU A 81 12.60 20.52 -10.17
C LEU A 81 11.36 21.23 -10.72
N GLN A 82 10.77 22.10 -9.90
CA GLN A 82 9.77 23.04 -10.38
C GLN A 82 10.42 24.06 -11.33
N ALA A 83 9.61 24.75 -12.14
CA ALA A 83 10.10 25.77 -13.08
C ALA A 83 10.94 26.89 -12.41
N ASN A 84 10.72 27.13 -11.11
CA ASN A 84 11.47 28.09 -10.29
C ASN A 84 12.75 27.51 -9.65
N GLY A 85 13.17 26.30 -10.04
CA GLY A 85 14.34 25.62 -9.49
C GLY A 85 14.16 25.03 -8.07
N LYS A 86 12.99 25.17 -7.46
CA LYS A 86 12.71 24.60 -6.13
C LYS A 86 12.31 23.11 -6.21
N PRO A 87 12.56 22.33 -5.14
CA PRO A 87 12.02 20.97 -5.05
C PRO A 87 10.50 20.97 -5.12
N TYR A 88 9.93 19.94 -5.72
CA TYR A 88 8.47 19.73 -5.65
C TYR A 88 8.03 19.54 -4.20
N PRO A 89 6.89 20.13 -3.79
CA PRO A 89 6.41 19.97 -2.43
C PRO A 89 6.06 18.52 -2.11
N LEU A 90 6.21 18.15 -0.84
CA LEU A 90 5.84 16.85 -0.34
C LEU A 90 4.32 16.79 -0.11
N SER A 91 3.68 15.67 -0.47
CA SER A 91 2.24 15.49 -0.21
C SER A 91 1.90 15.56 1.29
N MET A 92 0.70 16.06 1.62
CA MET A 92 0.22 16.13 3.00
C MET A 92 0.23 14.77 3.71
N SER A 93 -0.13 13.69 3.00
CA SER A 93 -0.06 12.33 3.55
C SER A 93 1.37 11.92 3.96
N SER A 94 2.37 12.36 3.20
CA SER A 94 3.77 12.10 3.53
C SER A 94 4.25 12.95 4.70
N ILE A 95 3.81 14.20 4.81
CA ILE A 95 4.05 15.06 5.99
C ILE A 95 3.43 14.43 7.24
N ASP A 96 2.19 13.97 7.16
CA ASP A 96 1.51 13.27 8.26
C ASP A 96 2.25 11.99 8.68
N GLN A 97 2.93 11.30 7.75
CA GLN A 97 3.79 10.14 8.09
C GLN A 97 5.04 10.53 8.89
N TYR A 98 5.63 11.71 8.65
CA TYR A 98 6.71 12.23 9.52
C TYR A 98 6.17 12.52 10.91
N VAL A 99 5.03 13.20 11.02
CA VAL A 99 4.40 13.48 12.32
C VAL A 99 4.08 12.17 13.06
N LYS A 100 3.51 11.17 12.39
CA LYS A 100 3.24 9.85 13.00
C LYS A 100 4.51 9.16 13.48
N ALA A 101 5.58 9.18 12.69
CA ALA A 101 6.85 8.56 13.09
C ALA A 101 7.49 9.26 14.30
N VAL A 102 7.45 10.60 14.37
CA VAL A 102 8.00 11.35 15.51
C VAL A 102 7.13 11.21 16.76
N VAL A 103 5.80 11.14 16.61
CA VAL A 103 4.88 10.86 17.73
C VAL A 103 5.04 9.42 18.24
N ASP A 104 5.35 8.47 17.36
CA ASP A 104 5.73 7.11 17.77
C ASP A 104 7.02 7.10 18.59
N LEU A 105 8.03 7.89 18.19
CA LEU A 105 9.26 8.08 18.97
C LEU A 105 8.96 8.70 20.35
N TYR A 106 8.07 9.69 20.42
CA TYR A 106 7.60 10.26 21.68
C TYR A 106 6.96 9.20 22.59
N ALA A 107 6.15 8.29 22.04
CA ALA A 107 5.50 7.25 22.84
C ALA A 107 6.55 6.36 23.54
N VAL A 108 7.61 5.98 22.83
CA VAL A 108 8.75 5.25 23.37
C VAL A 108 9.50 6.07 24.43
N GLN A 109 9.82 7.34 24.14
CA GLN A 109 10.51 8.23 25.09
C GLN A 109 9.72 8.41 26.38
N LYS A 110 8.40 8.64 26.26
CA LYS A 110 7.50 8.80 27.40
C LYS A 110 7.44 7.56 28.27
N SER A 111 7.38 6.37 27.68
CA SER A 111 7.33 5.12 28.45
C SER A 111 8.65 4.82 29.18
N THR A 112 9.80 5.20 28.61
CA THR A 112 11.11 4.92 29.20
C THR A 112 11.57 5.99 30.20
N SER A 113 11.04 7.22 30.13
CA SER A 113 11.46 8.36 30.98
C SER A 113 10.39 8.80 31.99
N VAL A 114 9.47 7.91 32.39
CA VAL A 114 8.40 8.21 33.35
C VAL A 114 8.98 8.70 34.69
N GLY A 115 8.66 9.93 35.06
CA GLY A 115 9.02 10.53 36.37
C GLY A 115 10.19 11.52 36.34
N LEU A 116 10.90 11.68 35.21
CA LEU A 116 12.07 12.57 35.09
C LEU A 116 11.75 13.90 34.39
N ILE A 117 10.78 13.91 33.47
CA ILE A 117 10.44 15.06 32.62
C ILE A 117 8.92 15.10 32.42
N ASN A 118 8.31 16.29 32.49
CA ASN A 118 6.91 16.48 32.13
C ASN A 118 6.75 16.39 30.60
N PHE A 119 6.23 15.26 30.11
CA PHE A 119 5.98 15.05 28.69
C PHE A 119 4.59 15.53 28.32
N GLU A 120 4.49 16.79 27.88
CA GLU A 120 3.28 17.29 27.24
C GLU A 120 2.99 16.56 25.93
N ASN A 121 1.74 16.60 25.47
CA ASN A 121 1.34 15.94 24.24
C ASN A 121 1.92 16.68 23.03
N PRO A 122 2.77 16.05 22.20
CA PRO A 122 3.40 16.70 21.05
C PRO A 122 2.41 17.03 19.92
N ARG A 123 1.15 16.59 20.01
CA ARG A 123 0.04 16.95 19.10
C ARG A 123 -0.88 18.01 19.70
N GLY A 124 -0.30 19.14 20.12
CA GLY A 124 -1.04 20.28 20.62
C GLY A 124 -1.80 21.06 19.54
N SER A 125 -2.29 22.24 19.94
CA SER A 125 -3.09 23.12 19.09
C SER A 125 -2.24 23.81 18.01
N LEU A 126 -0.97 24.07 18.28
CA LEU A 126 -0.08 24.80 17.38
C LEU A 126 0.27 23.96 16.15
N LEU A 127 0.61 22.68 16.35
CA LEU A 127 0.87 21.73 15.27
C LEU A 127 -0.38 21.52 14.42
N LYS A 128 -1.56 21.40 15.05
CA LYS A 128 -2.83 21.30 14.31
C LYS A 128 -3.07 22.51 13.43
N THR A 129 -2.83 23.71 13.96
CA THR A 129 -2.98 24.97 13.23
C THR A 129 -2.00 25.05 12.07
N TYR A 130 -0.73 24.70 12.28
CA TYR A 130 0.28 24.67 11.24
C TYR A 130 -0.06 23.66 10.12
N LEU A 131 -0.46 22.44 10.47
CA LEU A 131 -0.88 21.43 9.48
C LEU A 131 -2.14 21.88 8.71
N ARG A 132 -3.07 22.62 9.35
CA ARG A 132 -4.22 23.21 8.66
C ARG A 132 -3.79 24.26 7.64
N ALA A 133 -2.86 25.15 8.01
CA ALA A 133 -2.32 26.15 7.09
C ALA A 133 -1.64 25.51 5.87
N LEU A 134 -0.86 24.43 6.07
CA LEU A 134 -0.25 23.69 4.95
C LEU A 134 -1.30 23.07 4.01
N ARG A 135 -2.38 22.50 4.56
CA ARG A 135 -3.48 21.96 3.73
C ARG A 135 -4.18 23.05 2.92
N GLN A 136 -4.35 24.24 3.49
CA GLN A 136 -4.93 25.39 2.79
C GLN A 136 -4.02 25.87 1.66
N GLN A 137 -2.73 26.07 1.93
CA GLN A 137 -1.75 26.43 0.90
C GLN A 137 -1.71 25.41 -0.24
N GLU A 138 -1.80 24.12 0.09
CA GLU A 138 -1.86 23.05 -0.91
C GLU A 138 -3.14 23.13 -1.75
N ALA A 139 -4.30 23.36 -1.13
CA ALA A 139 -5.57 23.52 -1.83
C ALA A 139 -5.57 24.75 -2.75
N ASP A 140 -5.02 25.88 -2.29
CA ASP A 140 -4.87 27.09 -3.09
C ASP A 140 -3.90 26.88 -4.25
N ARG A 141 -2.79 26.15 -4.01
CA ARG A 141 -1.84 25.76 -5.07
C ARG A 141 -2.52 24.92 -6.14
N MET A 142 -3.27 23.89 -5.76
CA MET A 142 -4.00 23.04 -6.71
C MET A 142 -5.08 23.82 -7.47
N ARG A 143 -5.75 24.77 -6.80
CA ARG A 143 -6.73 25.64 -7.46
C ARG A 143 -6.08 26.54 -8.51
N ASN A 144 -4.88 27.04 -8.23
CA ASN A 144 -4.14 27.96 -9.10
C ASN A 144 -3.32 27.24 -10.18
N SER A 145 -3.00 25.95 -10.02
CA SER A 145 -2.22 25.19 -11.01
C SER A 145 -3.04 24.70 -12.20
N TYR A 146 -4.37 24.90 -12.18
CA TYR A 146 -5.31 24.38 -13.19
C TYR A 146 -5.14 22.88 -13.48
N GLU A 147 -4.59 22.14 -12.51
CA GLU A 147 -4.52 20.68 -12.58
C GLU A 147 -5.94 20.11 -12.72
N ASP A 148 -6.07 19.03 -13.49
CA ASP A 148 -7.34 18.35 -13.68
C ASP A 148 -7.95 17.98 -12.32
N ARG A 149 -9.12 18.56 -12.03
CA ARG A 149 -9.84 18.36 -10.78
C ARG A 149 -10.42 16.95 -10.67
N GLY A 150 -10.59 16.24 -11.79
CA GLY A 150 -11.00 14.85 -11.82
C GLY A 150 -9.87 13.90 -11.42
N ALA A 151 -8.61 14.30 -11.59
CA ALA A 151 -7.44 13.49 -11.28
C ALA A 151 -7.36 13.18 -9.77
N GLY A 152 -7.13 11.90 -9.43
CA GLY A 152 -7.14 11.42 -8.05
C GLY A 152 -8.52 11.26 -7.41
N THR A 153 -9.61 11.73 -8.05
CA THR A 153 -10.98 11.66 -7.51
C THR A 153 -11.70 10.36 -7.88
N LEU A 154 -13.03 10.35 -7.75
CA LEU A 154 -13.91 9.27 -8.23
C LEU A 154 -13.89 9.15 -9.77
N GLN A 155 -13.61 10.24 -10.50
CA GLN A 155 -13.54 10.23 -11.96
C GLN A 155 -12.22 9.68 -12.50
N ASP A 156 -11.19 9.55 -11.64
CA ASP A 156 -9.88 9.01 -12.03
C ASP A 156 -9.95 7.48 -12.24
N GLY A 157 -9.22 7.00 -13.24
CA GLY A 157 -9.13 5.58 -13.59
C GLY A 157 -9.52 5.33 -15.04
N TYR A 158 -10.43 4.38 -15.25
CA TYR A 158 -10.89 3.98 -16.57
C TYR A 158 -12.40 3.71 -16.58
N THR A 159 -13.00 3.90 -17.75
CA THR A 159 -14.39 3.57 -18.09
C THR A 159 -14.60 2.06 -18.30
N PRO A 160 -15.85 1.56 -18.35
CA PRO A 160 -16.13 0.17 -18.69
C PRO A 160 -15.57 -0.28 -20.06
N ASP A 161 -15.61 0.59 -21.08
CA ASP A 161 -15.05 0.27 -22.40
C ASP A 161 -13.52 0.19 -22.33
N GLU A 162 -12.89 1.09 -21.58
CA GLU A 162 -11.44 1.04 -21.32
C GLU A 162 -11.02 -0.20 -20.53
N LEU A 163 -11.83 -0.65 -19.57
CA LEU A 163 -11.59 -1.92 -18.86
C LEU A 163 -11.49 -3.07 -19.86
N ILE A 164 -12.43 -3.15 -20.81
CA ILE A 164 -12.43 -4.16 -21.87
C ILE A 164 -11.17 -4.01 -22.73
N ARG A 165 -10.83 -2.78 -23.16
CA ARG A 165 -9.62 -2.53 -23.98
C ARG A 165 -8.34 -2.99 -23.28
N VAL A 166 -8.15 -2.66 -22.00
CA VAL A 166 -6.96 -3.08 -21.22
C VAL A 166 -6.92 -4.60 -21.05
N SER A 167 -8.06 -5.21 -20.71
CA SER A 167 -8.14 -6.65 -20.56
C SER A 167 -7.80 -7.38 -21.87
N MET A 168 -8.29 -6.86 -23.00
CA MET A 168 -8.03 -7.43 -24.32
C MET A 168 -6.61 -7.17 -24.80
N TYR A 169 -6.01 -6.02 -24.49
CA TYR A 169 -4.60 -5.73 -24.76
C TYR A 169 -3.68 -6.83 -24.19
N TYR A 170 -3.93 -7.25 -22.95
CA TYR A 170 -3.19 -8.35 -22.36
C TYR A 170 -3.52 -9.70 -23.01
N PHE A 171 -4.80 -9.95 -23.28
CA PHE A 171 -5.26 -11.22 -23.87
C PHE A 171 -4.65 -11.48 -25.26
N THR A 172 -4.66 -10.47 -26.14
CA THR A 172 -4.19 -10.62 -27.54
C THR A 172 -2.68 -10.73 -27.65
N SER A 173 -1.94 -10.36 -26.61
CA SER A 173 -0.48 -10.48 -26.58
C SER A 173 0.00 -11.93 -26.44
N ALA A 174 -0.89 -12.87 -26.08
CA ALA A 174 -0.69 -14.32 -26.11
C ALA A 174 0.59 -14.86 -25.42
N SER A 175 1.07 -14.20 -24.36
CA SER A 175 2.22 -14.65 -23.55
C SER A 175 1.83 -14.90 -22.09
N GLU A 176 2.57 -15.77 -21.38
CA GLU A 176 2.27 -16.13 -19.98
C GLU A 176 2.23 -14.89 -19.08
N SER A 177 3.20 -13.98 -19.22
CA SER A 177 3.25 -12.76 -18.42
C SER A 177 2.07 -11.83 -18.68
N MET A 178 1.54 -11.78 -19.90
CA MET A 178 0.37 -10.97 -20.22
C MET A 178 -0.91 -11.62 -19.72
N MET A 179 -1.03 -12.95 -19.77
CA MET A 179 -2.15 -13.67 -19.14
C MET A 179 -2.17 -13.48 -17.62
N ARG A 180 -0.99 -13.53 -16.99
CA ARG A 180 -0.82 -13.20 -15.57
C ARG A 180 -1.29 -11.79 -15.28
N ASP A 181 -0.82 -10.82 -16.05
CA ASP A 181 -1.09 -9.40 -15.80
C ASP A 181 -2.57 -9.06 -16.09
N ARG A 182 -3.22 -9.75 -17.05
CA ARG A 182 -4.67 -9.72 -17.25
C ARG A 182 -5.42 -10.20 -16.02
N LEU A 183 -5.06 -11.36 -15.48
CA LEU A 183 -5.68 -11.92 -14.28
C LEU A 183 -5.55 -10.94 -13.11
N VAL A 184 -4.34 -10.45 -12.86
CA VAL A 184 -4.06 -9.47 -11.79
C VAL A 184 -4.94 -8.22 -11.95
N PHE A 185 -5.03 -7.67 -13.15
CA PHE A 185 -5.84 -6.49 -13.44
C PHE A 185 -7.33 -6.72 -13.17
N LEU A 186 -7.87 -7.85 -13.63
CA LEU A 186 -9.28 -8.20 -13.44
C LEU A 186 -9.60 -8.55 -11.98
N MET A 187 -8.72 -9.24 -11.26
CA MET A 187 -8.90 -9.49 -9.83
C MET A 187 -8.93 -8.20 -9.02
N GLN A 188 -8.08 -7.22 -9.34
CA GLN A 188 -8.12 -5.92 -8.68
C GLN A 188 -9.42 -5.17 -8.95
N HIS A 189 -10.00 -5.34 -10.15
CA HIS A 189 -11.27 -4.75 -10.52
C HIS A 189 -12.45 -5.45 -9.86
N MET A 190 -12.61 -6.75 -10.11
CA MET A 190 -13.80 -7.51 -9.70
C MET A 190 -13.83 -7.82 -8.20
N MET A 191 -12.67 -8.01 -7.58
CA MET A 191 -12.56 -8.38 -6.16
C MET A 191 -12.07 -7.20 -5.29
N LEU A 192 -11.95 -5.99 -5.86
CA LEU A 192 -11.56 -4.76 -5.17
C LEU A 192 -10.21 -4.84 -4.43
N LEU A 193 -9.30 -5.67 -4.95
CA LEU A 193 -8.06 -6.00 -4.26
C LEU A 193 -7.02 -4.88 -4.33
N ARG A 194 -6.16 -4.82 -3.32
CA ARG A 194 -4.93 -4.03 -3.37
C ARG A 194 -3.89 -4.77 -4.21
N GLY A 195 -3.02 -4.02 -4.89
CA GLY A 195 -1.90 -4.60 -5.63
C GLY A 195 -1.03 -5.53 -4.78
N GLU A 196 -0.80 -5.21 -3.50
CA GLU A 196 -0.08 -6.10 -2.58
C GLU A 196 -0.80 -7.44 -2.36
N SER A 197 -2.11 -7.41 -2.08
CA SER A 197 -2.91 -8.63 -1.87
C SER A 197 -2.86 -9.54 -3.11
N THR A 198 -3.00 -8.98 -4.31
CA THR A 198 -2.92 -9.79 -5.54
C THR A 198 -1.58 -10.45 -5.79
N ARG A 199 -0.47 -9.87 -5.30
CA ARG A 199 0.86 -10.43 -5.50
C ARG A 199 1.18 -11.53 -4.49
N LYS A 200 0.68 -11.38 -3.27
CA LYS A 200 0.93 -12.32 -2.16
C LYS A 200 0.12 -13.59 -2.22
N MET A 201 -1.02 -13.58 -2.91
CA MET A 201 -1.98 -14.68 -2.98
C MET A 201 -1.33 -16.02 -3.38
N ASP A 202 -1.55 -17.03 -2.54
CA ASP A 202 -1.17 -18.42 -2.75
C ASP A 202 -2.31 -19.23 -3.35
N LEU A 203 -1.99 -20.38 -3.97
CA LEU A 203 -3.00 -21.28 -4.54
C LEU A 203 -4.01 -21.74 -3.49
N THR A 204 -3.56 -21.91 -2.24
CA THR A 204 -4.36 -22.31 -1.09
C THR A 204 -5.38 -21.29 -0.63
N ASP A 205 -5.16 -20.02 -0.97
CA ASP A 205 -6.06 -18.94 -0.62
C ASP A 205 -7.30 -18.89 -1.54
N LEU A 206 -7.28 -19.63 -2.66
CA LEU A 206 -8.37 -19.69 -3.62
C LEU A 206 -9.25 -20.92 -3.41
N PHE A 207 -10.55 -20.69 -3.35
CA PHE A 207 -11.56 -21.74 -3.35
C PHE A 207 -12.84 -21.27 -4.05
N THR A 208 -13.71 -22.22 -4.38
CA THR A 208 -15.03 -21.92 -4.93
C THR A 208 -16.10 -22.06 -3.87
N LEU A 209 -17.05 -21.14 -3.86
CA LEU A 209 -18.26 -21.22 -3.04
C LEU A 209 -19.47 -21.16 -3.95
N ASP A 210 -20.32 -22.18 -3.90
CA ASP A 210 -21.58 -22.17 -4.65
C ASP A 210 -22.58 -21.24 -3.99
N LEU A 211 -22.92 -20.16 -4.68
CA LEU A 211 -23.96 -19.24 -4.26
C LEU A 211 -25.32 -19.84 -4.64
N LYS A 212 -25.87 -20.62 -3.70
CA LYS A 212 -27.23 -21.15 -3.82
C LYS A 212 -28.20 -19.97 -3.90
N ASP A 213 -29.19 -20.08 -4.77
CA ASP A 213 -30.29 -19.12 -4.96
C ASP A 213 -29.93 -17.77 -5.63
N GLU A 214 -28.68 -17.53 -6.02
CA GLU A 214 -28.25 -16.30 -6.73
C GLU A 214 -28.44 -16.34 -8.26
N GLY A 215 -29.12 -17.37 -8.80
CA GLY A 215 -29.39 -17.49 -10.22
C GLY A 215 -30.19 -18.72 -10.62
N TYR A 216 -30.60 -18.76 -11.90
CA TYR A 216 -31.31 -19.91 -12.48
C TYR A 216 -30.40 -21.14 -12.69
N SER A 217 -29.10 -20.92 -12.84
CA SER A 217 -28.07 -21.94 -13.04
C SER A 217 -27.03 -21.90 -11.92
N GLU A 218 -26.21 -22.95 -11.78
CA GLU A 218 -25.08 -22.98 -10.85
C GLU A 218 -24.20 -21.72 -10.94
N CYS A 219 -24.06 -21.04 -9.80
CA CYS A 219 -23.31 -19.79 -9.67
C CYS A 219 -22.12 -19.99 -8.71
N PRO A 220 -21.02 -20.61 -9.17
CA PRO A 220 -19.81 -20.67 -8.37
C PRO A 220 -19.19 -19.28 -8.27
N ALA A 221 -18.95 -18.83 -7.05
CA ALA A 221 -18.10 -17.68 -6.76
C ALA A 221 -16.66 -18.15 -6.56
N LEU A 222 -15.72 -17.45 -7.18
CA LEU A 222 -14.29 -17.59 -6.91
C LEU A 222 -13.98 -16.70 -5.72
N VAL A 223 -13.54 -17.31 -4.63
CA VAL A 223 -13.24 -16.65 -3.36
C VAL A 223 -11.74 -16.65 -3.13
N LEU A 224 -11.23 -15.50 -2.71
CA LEU A 224 -9.88 -15.30 -2.20
C LEU A 224 -9.96 -15.02 -0.70
N LEU A 225 -9.35 -15.90 0.09
CA LEU A 225 -9.11 -15.69 1.51
C LEU A 225 -7.88 -14.79 1.70
N MET A 226 -8.01 -13.74 2.50
CA MET A 226 -6.92 -12.87 2.88
C MET A 226 -6.80 -12.86 4.40
N ARG A 227 -5.67 -13.36 4.91
CA ARG A 227 -5.34 -13.28 6.35
C ARG A 227 -4.33 -12.19 6.67
N GLU A 228 -3.69 -11.63 5.65
CA GLU A 228 -2.68 -10.60 5.81
C GLU A 228 -2.97 -9.39 4.92
N GLY A 229 -2.72 -8.21 5.47
CA GLY A 229 -2.77 -6.98 4.70
C GLY A 229 -2.24 -5.80 5.50
N LYS A 230 -2.00 -4.67 4.82
CA LYS A 230 -1.51 -3.45 5.46
C LYS A 230 -2.30 -3.01 6.71
N THR A 231 -3.61 -3.30 6.72
CA THR A 231 -4.54 -2.96 7.81
C THR A 231 -4.94 -4.16 8.67
N ASN A 232 -4.50 -5.37 8.29
CA ASN A 232 -4.85 -6.62 8.92
C ASN A 232 -3.56 -7.33 9.34
N TYR A 233 -2.99 -6.83 10.44
CA TYR A 233 -1.78 -7.36 11.07
C TYR A 233 -2.09 -8.41 12.14
N THR A 234 -3.37 -8.64 12.44
CA THR A 234 -3.85 -9.57 13.47
C THR A 234 -4.33 -10.90 12.90
N GLY A 235 -4.20 -11.14 11.59
CA GLY A 235 -4.58 -12.42 10.99
C GLY A 235 -6.08 -12.62 10.80
N ARG A 236 -6.89 -11.54 10.78
CA ARG A 236 -8.35 -11.65 10.60
C ARG A 236 -8.65 -12.24 9.22
N SER A 237 -9.58 -13.17 9.11
CA SER A 237 -10.05 -13.61 7.79
C SER A 237 -10.85 -12.50 7.12
N GLU A 238 -10.41 -12.07 5.94
CA GLU A 238 -11.12 -11.20 5.01
C GLU A 238 -11.32 -11.97 3.70
N ASP A 239 -12.56 -12.06 3.22
CA ASP A 239 -12.85 -12.73 1.95
C ASP A 239 -13.14 -11.70 0.87
N ALA A 240 -12.62 -11.94 -0.32
CA ALA A 240 -13.02 -11.23 -1.53
C ALA A 240 -13.54 -12.25 -2.53
N ALA A 241 -14.62 -11.93 -3.23
CA ALA A 241 -15.25 -12.87 -4.15
C ALA A 241 -15.58 -12.22 -5.49
N THR A 242 -15.62 -13.02 -6.55
CA THR A 242 -16.15 -12.66 -7.87
C THR A 242 -16.93 -13.83 -8.43
N ILE A 243 -18.01 -13.55 -9.16
CA ILE A 243 -18.74 -14.55 -9.94
C ILE A 243 -18.28 -14.54 -11.40
N ARG A 244 -18.74 -15.52 -12.19
CA ARG A 244 -18.49 -15.56 -13.63
C ARG A 244 -19.14 -14.36 -14.31
N HIS A 245 -18.34 -13.59 -15.04
CA HIS A 245 -18.84 -12.46 -15.82
C HIS A 245 -19.41 -12.95 -17.17
N LYS A 246 -20.57 -12.43 -17.58
CA LYS A 246 -21.23 -12.78 -18.86
C LYS A 246 -20.35 -12.46 -20.07
N ASP A 247 -19.68 -11.31 -20.05
CA ASP A 247 -18.68 -10.96 -21.05
C ASP A 247 -17.33 -11.61 -20.74
N TYR A 248 -16.90 -12.55 -21.59
CA TYR A 248 -15.62 -13.26 -21.47
C TYR A 248 -14.41 -12.30 -21.46
N LYS A 249 -14.53 -11.12 -22.10
CA LYS A 249 -13.46 -10.14 -22.21
C LYS A 249 -13.03 -9.60 -20.85
N ILE A 250 -13.90 -9.63 -19.84
CA ILE A 250 -13.61 -9.16 -18.48
C ILE A 250 -13.89 -10.21 -17.41
N CYS A 251 -14.03 -11.49 -17.80
CA CYS A 251 -14.28 -12.58 -16.86
C CYS A 251 -13.00 -13.00 -16.12
N THR A 252 -12.96 -12.76 -14.81
CA THR A 252 -11.85 -13.16 -13.92
C THR A 252 -11.67 -14.68 -13.87
N PHE A 253 -12.75 -15.46 -13.84
CA PHE A 253 -12.69 -16.92 -13.95
C PHE A 253 -11.98 -17.37 -15.22
N GLY A 254 -12.37 -16.81 -16.35
CA GLY A 254 -11.74 -17.10 -17.63
C GLY A 254 -10.26 -16.70 -17.62
N ALA A 255 -9.93 -15.53 -17.07
CA ALA A 255 -8.54 -15.09 -16.93
C ALA A 255 -7.70 -16.04 -16.08
N LEU A 256 -8.25 -16.56 -14.99
CA LEU A 256 -7.58 -17.53 -14.12
C LEU A 256 -7.33 -18.84 -14.87
N ALA A 257 -8.35 -19.37 -15.54
CA ALA A 257 -8.25 -20.60 -16.32
C ALA A 257 -7.20 -20.49 -17.45
N PHE A 258 -7.23 -19.40 -18.23
CA PHE A 258 -6.23 -19.17 -19.27
C PHE A 258 -4.83 -19.04 -18.68
N TYR A 259 -4.67 -18.35 -17.56
CA TYR A 259 -3.36 -18.20 -16.95
C TYR A 259 -2.79 -19.53 -16.44
N PHE A 260 -3.61 -20.33 -15.77
CA PHE A 260 -3.24 -21.67 -15.30
C PHE A 260 -2.92 -22.62 -16.46
N PHE A 261 -3.69 -22.57 -17.54
CA PHE A 261 -3.38 -23.30 -18.77
C PHE A 261 -2.01 -22.88 -19.34
N TYR A 262 -1.72 -21.59 -19.37
CA TYR A 262 -0.40 -21.11 -19.80
C TYR A 262 0.72 -21.62 -18.90
N ARG A 263 0.55 -21.59 -17.58
CA ARG A 263 1.56 -22.05 -16.63
C ARG A 263 1.91 -23.53 -16.85
N TRP A 264 0.91 -24.40 -16.75
CA TRP A 264 1.16 -25.83 -16.67
C TRP A 264 1.19 -26.52 -18.04
N GLN A 265 0.37 -26.07 -18.99
CA GLN A 265 0.30 -26.73 -20.31
C GLN A 265 1.25 -26.10 -21.33
N ILE A 266 1.30 -24.76 -21.43
CA ILE A 266 2.07 -24.09 -22.48
C ILE A 266 3.53 -23.89 -22.08
N MET A 267 3.76 -23.40 -20.86
CA MET A 267 5.11 -23.17 -20.33
C MET A 267 5.74 -24.42 -19.72
N ASN A 268 4.98 -25.53 -19.68
CA ASN A 268 5.41 -26.82 -19.12
C ASN A 268 5.98 -26.69 -17.69
N GLU A 269 5.40 -25.79 -16.90
CA GLU A 269 5.65 -25.75 -15.45
C GLU A 269 5.10 -27.04 -14.85
N SER A 270 5.88 -27.72 -13.99
CA SER A 270 5.40 -28.90 -13.28
C SER A 270 4.12 -28.58 -12.52
N PHE A 271 3.10 -29.41 -12.69
CA PHE A 271 1.88 -29.28 -11.91
C PHE A 271 2.18 -29.49 -10.41
N PRO A 272 1.53 -28.75 -9.50
CA PRO A 272 1.75 -28.91 -8.06
C PRO A 272 1.52 -30.34 -7.57
N ASP A 273 2.41 -30.84 -6.71
CA ASP A 273 2.18 -32.09 -6.00
C ASP A 273 1.18 -31.84 -4.85
N LEU A 274 -0.03 -32.36 -5.01
CA LEU A 274 -1.13 -32.21 -4.05
C LEU A 274 -1.13 -33.29 -2.96
N SER A 275 -0.14 -34.19 -2.93
CA SER A 275 -0.08 -35.28 -1.95
C SER A 275 0.17 -34.80 -0.51
N ARG A 276 0.91 -33.70 -0.34
CA ARG A 276 1.21 -33.08 0.95
C ARG A 276 1.13 -31.56 0.87
N ASN A 277 0.57 -30.95 1.90
CA ASN A 277 0.39 -29.49 1.97
C ASN A 277 1.71 -28.72 1.78
N GLU A 278 2.81 -29.19 2.36
CA GLU A 278 4.16 -28.59 2.24
C GLU A 278 4.64 -28.42 0.80
N PHE A 279 4.11 -29.18 -0.17
CA PHE A 279 4.57 -29.14 -1.56
C PHE A 279 3.86 -28.11 -2.43
N TRP A 280 2.70 -27.59 -2.00
CA TRP A 280 1.91 -26.68 -2.82
C TRP A 280 1.37 -25.44 -2.09
N PHE A 281 1.43 -25.41 -0.75
CA PHE A 281 0.87 -24.31 0.03
C PHE A 281 1.52 -22.95 -0.23
N ASP A 282 2.82 -22.96 -0.55
CA ASP A 282 3.58 -21.73 -0.82
C ASP A 282 3.63 -21.36 -2.31
N ILE A 283 2.91 -22.10 -3.16
CA ILE A 283 2.87 -21.79 -4.59
C ILE A 283 1.97 -20.58 -4.80
N LYS A 284 2.54 -19.53 -5.40
CA LYS A 284 1.81 -18.31 -5.72
C LYS A 284 0.84 -18.56 -6.86
N VAL A 285 -0.36 -17.97 -6.77
CA VAL A 285 -1.23 -17.87 -7.94
C VAL A 285 -0.52 -17.03 -9.00
N ILE A 286 0.01 -15.87 -8.61
CA ILE A 286 0.71 -14.91 -9.48
C ILE A 286 2.23 -15.04 -9.29
N LYS A 287 2.87 -15.96 -10.03
CA LYS A 287 4.30 -16.23 -9.87
C LYS A 287 5.19 -15.13 -10.47
N GLY A 288 6.26 -14.85 -9.74
CA GLY A 288 7.40 -14.06 -10.17
C GLY A 288 8.33 -14.85 -11.10
N ASN A 289 9.28 -14.13 -11.70
CA ASN A 289 10.26 -14.75 -12.59
C ASN A 289 11.30 -15.60 -11.83
N LYS A 290 11.36 -15.47 -10.50
CA LYS A 290 12.32 -16.17 -9.63
C LYS A 290 11.88 -17.59 -9.25
N GLY A 291 10.63 -17.97 -9.52
CA GLY A 291 10.09 -19.28 -9.19
C GLY A 291 8.60 -19.22 -8.83
N SER A 292 7.97 -20.40 -8.73
CA SER A 292 6.54 -20.57 -8.44
C SER A 292 6.13 -20.09 -7.05
N THR A 293 7.06 -20.06 -6.09
CA THR A 293 6.83 -19.61 -4.71
C THR A 293 7.14 -18.12 -4.48
N ASN A 294 7.63 -17.42 -5.50
CA ASN A 294 7.99 -16.02 -5.40
C ASN A 294 6.88 -15.14 -5.98
N GLU A 295 6.50 -14.07 -5.28
CA GLU A 295 5.59 -13.07 -5.84
C GLU A 295 6.27 -12.24 -6.95
N ILE A 296 5.47 -11.63 -7.82
CA ILE A 296 5.99 -10.63 -8.76
C ILE A 296 6.47 -9.38 -8.00
N ASP A 297 7.47 -8.69 -8.52
CA ASP A 297 7.89 -7.42 -7.93
C ASP A 297 6.85 -6.31 -8.18
N TYR A 298 6.72 -5.38 -7.22
CA TYR A 298 5.89 -4.18 -7.38
C TYR A 298 6.20 -3.42 -8.68
N SER A 299 7.49 -3.26 -8.99
CA SER A 299 7.96 -2.49 -10.15
C SER A 299 7.55 -3.16 -11.46
N THR A 300 7.56 -4.50 -11.51
CA THR A 300 7.11 -5.29 -12.66
C THR A 300 5.63 -5.08 -12.92
N GLN A 301 4.80 -5.24 -11.88
CA GLN A 301 3.36 -4.99 -11.97
C GLN A 301 3.05 -3.55 -12.40
N TYR A 302 3.72 -2.57 -11.77
CA TYR A 302 3.51 -1.16 -12.05
C TYR A 302 3.85 -0.80 -13.51
N LYS A 303 5.00 -1.28 -14.00
CA LYS A 303 5.42 -1.06 -15.40
C LYS A 303 4.45 -1.68 -16.39
N SER A 304 3.94 -2.88 -16.10
CA SER A 304 2.96 -3.55 -16.96
C SER A 304 1.66 -2.75 -17.08
N VAL A 305 1.11 -2.32 -15.95
CA VAL A 305 -0.11 -1.48 -15.92
C VAL A 305 0.10 -0.15 -16.64
N CYS A 306 1.26 0.51 -16.46
CA CYS A 306 1.55 1.76 -17.17
C CYS A 306 1.56 1.53 -18.69
N LYS A 307 2.26 0.50 -19.18
CA LYS A 307 2.29 0.18 -20.61
C LYS A 307 0.90 -0.10 -21.18
N ALA A 308 0.09 -0.87 -20.45
CA ALA A 308 -1.27 -1.18 -20.90
C ALA A 308 -2.17 0.06 -20.93
N PHE A 309 -2.05 0.94 -19.93
CA PHE A 309 -2.80 2.19 -19.88
C PHE A 309 -2.39 3.12 -21.02
N ASP A 310 -1.07 3.28 -21.23
CA ASP A 310 -0.54 4.11 -22.31
C ASP A 310 -1.00 3.58 -23.68
N ALA A 311 -0.94 2.26 -23.90
CA ALA A 311 -1.41 1.60 -25.12
C ALA A 311 -2.93 1.76 -25.35
N CYS A 312 -3.71 1.87 -24.27
CA CYS A 312 -5.16 2.07 -24.34
C CYS A 312 -5.57 3.56 -24.31
N GLY A 313 -4.62 4.49 -24.21
CA GLY A 313 -4.91 5.93 -24.11
C GLY A 313 -5.52 6.36 -22.78
N ILE A 314 -5.29 5.61 -21.69
CA ILE A 314 -5.86 5.87 -20.37
C ILE A 314 -4.94 6.76 -19.56
N ASN A 315 -5.39 7.99 -19.27
CA ASN A 315 -4.69 8.91 -18.39
C ASN A 315 -5.23 8.80 -16.97
N SER A 316 -4.56 8.02 -16.12
CA SER A 316 -4.91 7.91 -14.70
C SER A 316 -3.69 8.11 -13.79
N GLN A 317 -3.89 8.86 -12.71
CA GLN A 317 -2.88 9.02 -11.65
C GLN A 317 -2.73 7.73 -10.83
N LYS A 318 -3.81 6.95 -10.72
CA LYS A 318 -3.80 5.63 -10.10
C LYS A 318 -3.39 4.60 -11.15
N LYS A 319 -2.39 3.78 -10.82
CA LYS A 319 -1.96 2.65 -11.69
C LYS A 319 -2.45 1.34 -11.08
N ILE A 320 -1.63 0.66 -10.30
CA ILE A 320 -1.95 -0.64 -9.63
C ILE A 320 -3.12 -0.60 -8.61
N HIS A 321 -3.70 0.58 -8.37
CA HIS A 321 -4.84 0.76 -7.47
C HIS A 321 -6.07 1.30 -8.22
N ALA A 322 -5.96 1.56 -9.52
CA ALA A 322 -7.08 1.99 -10.34
C ALA A 322 -8.19 0.93 -10.35
N GLY A 323 -7.83 -0.36 -10.43
CA GLY A 323 -8.78 -1.47 -10.45
C GLY A 323 -9.74 -1.43 -9.27
N ARG A 324 -9.22 -1.34 -8.05
CA ARG A 324 -10.05 -1.27 -6.83
C ARG A 324 -11.02 -0.08 -6.83
N GLY A 325 -10.55 1.10 -7.24
CA GLY A 325 -11.39 2.29 -7.25
C GLY A 325 -12.47 2.24 -8.33
N CYS A 326 -12.08 1.81 -9.54
CA CYS A 326 -13.01 1.70 -10.67
C CYS A 326 -14.02 0.58 -10.46
N GLY A 327 -13.60 -0.57 -9.92
CA GLY A 327 -14.48 -1.69 -9.63
C GLY A 327 -15.57 -1.31 -8.62
N ALA A 328 -15.20 -0.60 -7.54
CA ALA A 328 -16.18 -0.14 -6.56
C ALA A 328 -17.20 0.80 -7.20
N ARG A 329 -16.73 1.74 -8.03
CA ARG A 329 -17.59 2.67 -8.77
C ARG A 329 -18.53 1.96 -9.74
N HIS A 330 -18.05 0.95 -10.47
CA HIS A 330 -18.86 0.20 -11.44
C HIS A 330 -19.84 -0.78 -10.77
N ALA A 331 -19.64 -1.12 -9.49
CA ALA A 331 -20.57 -1.93 -8.73
C ALA A 331 -21.75 -1.11 -8.17
N GLU A 332 -21.57 0.20 -7.96
CA GLU A 332 -22.57 1.10 -7.34
C GLU A 332 -23.41 1.90 -8.35
N ILE A 333 -22.92 2.06 -9.59
CA ILE A 333 -23.58 2.85 -10.66
C ILE A 333 -24.26 1.89 -11.65
#